data_AF-X1AGJ7-F1
#
_entry.id   AF-X1AGJ7-F1
#
_cell.length_a   1.000
_cell.length_b   1.000
_cell.length_c   1.000
_cell.angle_alpha   90.00
_cell.angle_beta   90.00
_cell.angle_gamma   90.00
#
_symmetry.space_group_name_H-M   'P 1'
#
loop_
_entity.id
_entity.type
_entity.pdbx_description
1 polymer ?
#
loop_
_entity_poly.entity_id
_entity_poly.type
_entity_poly.pdbx_seq_one_letter_code
_entity_poly.pdbx_strand_id
1 'polypeptide(L)'
;MHQSPPQKKPVVIKKPKKYVPKTYSATVYNGSLRKNIQRIISRSHWAQRIIWDVKDKDGNPMDFNWVGKTRVTSYTIQGVIGKILAQYPVQAVFYQG
;
A
#
# COMPACT_ATOMS: atom_id res chain seq x y z
N MET A 1 45.19 -40.43 -30.30
CA MET A 1 44.15 -40.11 -29.30
C MET A 1 43.46 -38.84 -29.77
N HIS A 2 42.23 -38.93 -30.29
CA HIS A 2 41.46 -37.76 -30.75
C HIS A 2 40.55 -37.28 -29.61
N GLN A 3 40.86 -36.14 -29.00
CA GLN A 3 39.94 -35.46 -28.08
C GLN A 3 39.01 -34.56 -28.88
N SER A 4 37.71 -34.76 -28.75
CA SER A 4 36.69 -33.89 -29.34
C SER A 4 36.75 -32.50 -28.69
N PRO A 5 36.61 -31.40 -29.46
CA PRO A 5 36.62 -30.06 -28.89
C PRO A 5 35.45 -29.85 -27.93
N PRO A 6 35.63 -29.06 -26.85
CA PRO A 6 34.58 -28.83 -25.87
C PRO A 6 33.39 -28.10 -26.51
N GLN A 7 32.21 -28.73 -26.45
CA GLN A 7 30.96 -28.12 -26.91
C GLN A 7 30.61 -26.90 -26.04
N LYS A 8 30.58 -25.71 -26.65
CA LYS A 8 30.07 -24.50 -25.99
C LYS A 8 28.56 -24.65 -25.78
N LYS A 9 28.14 -24.70 -24.52
CA LYS A 9 26.71 -24.69 -24.15
C LYS A 9 26.03 -23.43 -24.72
N PRO A 10 24.83 -23.53 -25.29
CA PRO A 10 24.11 -22.38 -25.80
C PRO A 10 23.87 -21.37 -24.68
N VAL A 11 24.25 -20.11 -24.92
CA VAL A 11 24.00 -19.00 -24.01
C VAL A 11 22.49 -18.75 -23.99
N VAL A 12 21.83 -19.16 -22.91
CA VAL A 12 20.41 -18.82 -22.68
C VAL A 12 20.34 -17.31 -22.43
N ILE A 13 19.99 -16.54 -23.46
CA ILE A 13 19.72 -15.11 -23.33
C ILE A 13 18.45 -14.97 -22.49
N LYS A 14 18.62 -14.76 -21.17
CA LYS A 14 17.51 -14.42 -20.28
C LYS A 14 16.97 -13.06 -20.73
N LYS A 15 15.72 -13.03 -21.21
CA LYS A 15 15.04 -11.78 -21.57
C LYS A 15 15.16 -10.79 -20.40
N PRO A 16 15.46 -9.50 -20.65
CA PRO A 16 15.56 -8.52 -19.58
C PRO A 16 14.23 -8.49 -18.83
N LYS A 17 14.28 -8.64 -17.50
CA LYS A 17 13.10 -8.49 -16.65
C LYS A 17 12.60 -7.06 -16.84
N LYS A 18 11.40 -6.89 -17.40
CA LYS A 18 10.75 -5.57 -17.47
C LYS A 18 10.67 -4.99 -16.06
N TYR A 19 11.23 -3.80 -15.85
CA TYR A 19 11.08 -3.08 -14.59
C TYR A 19 9.62 -2.66 -14.44
N VAL A 20 8.94 -3.24 -13.45
CA VAL A 20 7.59 -2.81 -13.04
C VAL A 20 7.78 -2.00 -11.76
N PRO A 21 7.40 -0.72 -11.74
CA PRO A 21 7.50 0.09 -10.52
C PRO A 21 6.77 -0.59 -9.36
N LYS A 22 7.44 -0.71 -8.22
CA LYS A 22 6.84 -1.32 -7.03
C LYS A 22 5.70 -0.42 -6.54
N THR A 23 4.46 -0.85 -6.74
CA THR A 23 3.28 -0.13 -6.26
C THR A 23 2.93 -0.59 -4.84
N TYR A 24 2.45 0.34 -4.03
CA TYR A 24 1.80 0.02 -2.76
C TYR A 24 0.37 -0.42 -3.05
N SER A 25 -0.03 -1.50 -2.38
CA SER A 25 -1.40 -1.99 -2.46
C SER A 25 -1.94 -2.32 -1.08
N ALA A 26 -3.13 -1.81 -0.80
CA ALA A 26 -3.87 -2.11 0.41
C ALA A 26 -5.23 -2.72 0.07
N THR A 27 -5.70 -3.61 0.95
CA THR A 27 -7.09 -4.07 0.94
C THR A 27 -7.82 -3.39 2.08
N VAL A 28 -8.91 -2.71 1.74
CA VAL A 28 -9.86 -2.12 2.68
C VAL A 28 -11.01 -3.10 2.84
N TYR A 29 -11.37 -3.38 4.08
CA TYR A 29 -12.42 -4.32 4.45
C TYR A 29 -13.63 -3.57 4.99
N ASN A 30 -14.78 -4.24 4.97
CA ASN A 30 -15.99 -3.73 5.59
C ASN A 30 -15.75 -3.43 7.08
N GLY A 31 -16.25 -2.30 7.56
CA GLY A 31 -16.08 -1.87 8.96
C GLY A 31 -15.40 -0.51 9.12
N SER A 32 -14.96 -0.23 10.34
CA SER A 32 -14.28 1.02 10.73
C SER A 32 -13.18 1.45 9.76
N LEU A 33 -13.31 2.67 9.24
CA LEU A 33 -12.32 3.34 8.40
C LEU A 33 -11.03 3.53 9.19
N ARG A 34 -11.11 3.99 10.44
CA ARG A 34 -9.96 4.13 11.33
C ARG A 34 -9.16 2.84 11.46
N LYS A 35 -9.83 1.70 11.72
CA LYS A 35 -9.18 0.38 11.85
C LYS A 35 -8.54 -0.07 10.54
N ASN A 36 -9.18 0.19 9.41
CA ASN A 36 -8.61 -0.10 8.09
C ASN A 36 -7.32 0.70 7.86
N ILE A 37 -7.34 2.01 8.11
CA ILE A 37 -6.16 2.87 7.96
C ILE A 37 -5.03 2.45 8.90
N GLN A 38 -5.35 2.14 10.17
CA GLN A 38 -4.38 1.60 11.13
C GLN A 38 -3.70 0.32 10.62
N ARG A 39 -4.47 -0.62 10.08
CA ARG A 39 -3.93 -1.87 9.52
C ARG A 39 -3.04 -1.65 8.30
N ILE A 40 -3.37 -0.65 7.47
CA ILE A 40 -2.59 -0.34 6.26
C ILE A 40 -1.24 0.25 6.63
N ILE A 41 -1.25 1.18 7.59
CA ILE A 41 -0.05 1.88 8.06
C ILE A 41 0.84 0.96 8.89
N SER A 42 0.27 0.10 9.73
CA SER A 42 1.05 -0.86 10.53
C SER A 42 1.86 -1.83 9.65
N ARG A 43 1.47 -2.00 8.38
CA ARG A 43 2.18 -2.84 7.40
C ARG A 43 3.19 -2.09 6.53
N SER A 44 3.15 -0.76 6.52
CA SER A 44 3.96 0.03 5.59
C SER A 44 5.29 0.50 6.17
N HIS A 45 5.58 0.19 7.44
CA HIS A 45 6.76 0.68 8.18
C HIS A 45 6.90 2.22 8.21
N TRP A 46 5.88 2.95 7.76
CA TRP A 46 6.00 4.36 7.35
C TRP A 46 5.56 5.34 8.44
N ALA A 47 4.62 4.96 9.30
CA ALA A 47 4.21 5.80 10.41
C ALA A 47 4.02 4.94 11.66
N GLN A 48 4.68 5.36 12.74
CA GLN A 48 4.53 4.76 14.07
C GLN A 48 3.26 5.23 14.77
N ARG A 49 2.68 6.37 14.35
CA ARG A 49 1.53 6.99 15.00
C ARG A 49 0.58 7.61 13.97
N ILE A 50 -0.72 7.39 14.19
CA ILE A 50 -1.81 7.99 13.44
C ILE A 50 -2.57 8.90 14.39
N ILE A 51 -2.65 10.18 14.07
CA ILE A 51 -3.54 11.10 14.77
C ILE A 51 -4.91 11.02 14.08
N TRP A 52 -5.90 10.52 14.81
CA TRP A 52 -7.28 10.44 14.34
C TRP A 52 -8.09 11.50 15.10
N ASP A 53 -8.14 12.71 14.58
CA ASP A 53 -8.83 13.87 15.20
C ASP A 53 -10.10 14.24 14.43
N VAL A 54 -10.87 13.23 14.07
CA VAL A 54 -12.20 13.41 13.47
C VAL A 54 -13.21 13.46 14.60
N LYS A 55 -13.93 14.57 14.73
CA LYS A 55 -14.95 14.77 15.76
C LYS A 55 -16.29 15.14 15.13
N ASP A 56 -17.39 14.79 15.79
CA ASP A 56 -18.72 15.27 15.43
C ASP A 56 -18.93 16.72 15.90
N LYS A 57 -20.13 17.26 15.64
CA LYS A 57 -20.54 18.62 16.04
C LYS A 57 -20.51 18.85 17.56
N ASP A 58 -20.56 17.78 18.34
CA ASP A 58 -20.61 17.79 19.80
C ASP A 58 -19.22 17.49 20.41
N GLY A 59 -18.18 17.36 19.58
CA GLY A 59 -16.80 17.11 19.99
C GLY A 59 -16.48 15.64 20.26
N ASN A 60 -17.39 14.70 20.01
CA ASN A 60 -17.15 13.28 20.23
C ASN A 60 -16.31 12.69 19.10
N PRO A 61 -15.38 11.74 19.39
CA PRO A 61 -14.62 11.06 18.36
C PRO A 61 -15.54 10.35 17.37
N MET A 62 -15.38 10.68 16.10
CA MET A 62 -16.17 10.09 15.01
C MET A 62 -15.33 9.10 14.21
N ASP A 63 -15.98 8.04 13.76
CA ASP A 63 -15.41 7.07 12.83
C ASP A 63 -16.43 6.80 11.72
N PHE A 64 -15.91 6.47 10.54
CA PHE A 64 -16.73 6.18 9.38
C PHE A 64 -16.75 4.68 9.12
N ASN A 65 -17.88 4.18 8.65
CA ASN A 65 -17.97 2.79 8.23
C ASN A 65 -17.65 2.68 6.74
N TRP A 66 -16.65 1.88 6.40
CA TRP A 66 -16.39 1.47 5.03
C TRP A 66 -17.30 0.31 4.66
N VAL A 67 -17.98 0.38 3.52
CA VAL A 67 -18.87 -0.67 3.03
C VAL A 67 -18.20 -1.48 1.93
N GLY A 68 -18.20 -2.80 2.08
CA GLY A 68 -17.63 -3.73 1.10
C GLY A 68 -16.12 -3.93 1.24
N LYS A 69 -15.53 -4.62 0.24
CA LYS A 69 -14.10 -4.93 0.21
C LYS A 69 -13.50 -4.41 -1.09
N THR A 70 -12.50 -3.54 -0.99
CA THR A 70 -11.85 -2.96 -2.17
C THR A 70 -10.34 -2.99 -2.05
N ARG A 71 -9.67 -3.14 -3.19
CA ARG A 71 -8.21 -3.06 -3.28
C ARG A 71 -7.82 -1.70 -3.85
N VAL A 72 -7.00 -0.96 -3.12
CA VAL A 72 -6.49 0.35 -3.53
C VAL A 72 -5.01 0.24 -3.83
N THR A 73 -4.57 0.85 -4.93
CA THR A 73 -3.17 0.87 -5.37
C THR A 73 -2.68 2.29 -5.62
N SER A 74 -1.42 2.55 -5.27
CA SER A 74 -0.74 3.81 -5.59
C SER A 74 0.78 3.62 -5.57
N TYR A 75 1.52 4.64 -5.99
CA TYR A 75 2.99 4.63 -5.95
C TYR A 75 3.55 4.92 -4.55
N THR A 76 2.74 5.48 -3.65
CA THR A 76 3.11 5.79 -2.26
C THR A 76 2.02 5.33 -1.30
N ILE A 77 2.38 5.10 -0.04
CA ILE A 77 1.39 4.76 1.00
C ILE A 77 0.42 5.91 1.26
N GLN A 78 0.89 7.16 1.22
CA GLN A 78 0.02 8.33 1.36
C GLN A 78 -0.94 8.43 0.19
N GLY A 79 -0.52 8.06 -1.02
CA GLY A 79 -1.41 8.00 -2.17
C GLY A 79 -2.49 6.93 -2.05
N VAL A 80 -2.18 5.78 -1.45
CA VAL A 80 -3.19 4.75 -1.12
C VAL A 80 -4.19 5.30 -0.11
N ILE A 81 -3.70 5.93 0.96
CA ILE A 81 -4.57 6.45 2.03
C ILE A 81 -5.40 7.64 1.53
N GLY A 82 -4.81 8.56 0.78
CA GLY A 82 -5.50 9.68 0.16
C GLY A 82 -6.67 9.23 -0.72
N LYS A 83 -6.49 8.17 -1.52
CA LYS A 83 -7.58 7.59 -2.31
C LYS A 83 -8.71 7.00 -1.47
N ILE A 84 -8.38 6.42 -0.32
CA ILE A 84 -9.38 5.86 0.61
C ILE A 84 -10.15 7.01 1.28
N LEU A 85 -9.43 8.03 1.75
CA LEU A 85 -10.00 9.15 2.49
C LEU A 85 -10.74 10.15 1.61
N ALA A 86 -10.46 10.22 0.30
CA ALA A 86 -11.13 11.13 -0.64
C ALA A 86 -12.67 10.97 -0.68
N GLN A 87 -13.20 9.84 -0.21
CA GLN A 87 -14.63 9.56 -0.13
C GLN A 87 -15.30 10.10 1.15
N TYR A 88 -14.49 10.64 2.06
CA TYR A 88 -14.90 11.06 3.39
C TYR A 88 -14.42 12.50 3.65
N PRO A 89 -15.13 13.29 4.46
CA PRO A 89 -14.73 14.64 4.81
C PRO A 89 -13.60 14.63 5.87
N VAL A 90 -12.54 13.86 5.65
CA VAL A 90 -11.42 13.70 6.59
C VAL A 90 -10.09 13.81 5.89
N GLN A 91 -9.10 14.33 6.62
CA GLN A 91 -7.72 14.43 6.16
C GLN A 91 -6.81 13.63 7.09
N ALA A 92 -5.82 12.93 6.52
CA ALA A 92 -4.76 12.30 7.29
C ALA A 92 -3.48 13.11 7.22
N VAL A 93 -2.88 13.37 8.38
CA VAL A 93 -1.55 13.96 8.53
C VAL A 93 -0.58 12.85 8.97
N PHE A 94 0.54 12.74 8.25
CA PHE A 94 1.58 11.76 8.53
C PHE A 94 2.82 12.48 9.03
N TYR A 95 3.41 11.99 10.12
CA TYR A 95 4.69 12.44 10.61
C TYR A 95 5.74 11.38 10.26
N GLN A 96 6.75 11.80 9.52
CA GLN A 96 7.95 11.00 9.32
C GLN A 96 8.85 11.22 10.55
N GLY A 97 9.09 10.16 11.30
CA GLY A 97 10.03 10.15 12.42
C GLY A 97 11.47 10.05 11.96
#